data_AF-A0A7J5XKG2-F1
#
_entry.id   AF-A0A7J5XKG2-F1
#
_cell.length_a   1.000
_cell.length_b   1.000
_cell.length_c   1.000
_cell.angle_alpha   90.00
_cell.angle_beta   90.00
_cell.angle_gamma   90.00
#
_symmetry.space_group_name_H-M   'P 1'
#
loop_
_entity.id
_entity.type
_entity.pdbx_description
1 polymer ?
#
loop_
_entity_poly.entity_id
_entity_poly.type
_entity_poly.pdbx_seq_one_letter_code
_entity_poly.pdbx_strand_id
1 'polypeptide(L)'
;MTFTKRPDTLEDLIGWLQDSLQADYSFALQYQDPDFNNELYGLPPHKDIKRPRKGEINFLPENPEGMDDCNLEASRQVLVNEMMKTKPNGSLIKKEMAMTFALRRKEVVEDNPG
;
A
#
# COMPACT_ATOMS: atom_id res chain seq x y z
N MET A 1 -5.23 -19.68 10.07
CA MET A 1 -6.62 -20.06 10.38
C MET A 1 -7.00 -21.19 9.45
N THR A 2 -7.52 -22.31 9.96
CA THR A 2 -7.95 -23.46 9.16
C THR A 2 -9.43 -23.72 9.44
N PHE A 3 -10.18 -23.98 8.38
CA PHE A 3 -11.59 -24.29 8.46
C PHE A 3 -11.78 -25.63 9.20
N THR A 4 -12.42 -25.63 10.36
CA THR A 4 -12.65 -26.85 11.15
C THR A 4 -13.91 -27.61 10.73
N LYS A 5 -14.82 -26.95 9.99
CA LYS A 5 -16.01 -27.54 9.36
C LYS A 5 -16.30 -26.85 8.03
N ARG A 6 -16.27 -27.58 6.91
CA ARG A 6 -16.65 -27.02 5.61
C ARG A 6 -18.02 -26.33 5.71
N PRO A 7 -18.14 -25.04 5.31
CA PRO A 7 -19.40 -24.33 5.37
C PRO A 7 -20.31 -24.81 4.23
N ASP A 8 -21.59 -24.94 4.52
CA ASP A 8 -22.59 -25.44 3.57
C ASP A 8 -23.15 -24.31 2.69
N THR A 9 -23.15 -23.07 3.20
CA THR A 9 -23.64 -21.88 2.50
C THR A 9 -22.62 -20.73 2.54
N LEU A 10 -22.84 -19.73 1.68
CA LEU A 10 -22.02 -18.52 1.64
C LEU A 10 -22.21 -17.69 2.92
N GLU A 11 -23.42 -17.65 3.45
CA GLU A 11 -23.79 -16.95 4.68
C GLU A 11 -23.07 -17.55 5.89
N ASP A 12 -22.98 -18.88 5.97
CA ASP A 12 -22.23 -19.58 7.02
C ASP A 12 -20.73 -19.26 6.96
N LEU A 13 -20.18 -19.19 5.74
CA LEU A 13 -18.79 -18.81 5.51
C LEU A 13 -18.51 -17.36 5.93
N ILE A 14 -19.40 -16.43 5.54
CA ILE A 14 -19.27 -15.00 5.89
C ILE A 14 -19.38 -14.82 7.41
N GLY A 15 -20.36 -15.45 8.06
CA GLY A 15 -20.55 -15.39 9.51
C GLY A 15 -19.35 -15.93 10.28
N TRP A 16 -18.81 -17.09 9.87
CA TRP A 16 -17.62 -17.66 10.50
C TRP A 16 -16.40 -16.74 10.40
N LEU A 17 -16.20 -16.10 9.25
CA LEU A 17 -15.11 -15.15 9.05
C LEU A 17 -15.30 -13.88 9.89
N GLN A 18 -16.53 -13.37 10.03
CA GLN A 18 -16.82 -12.24 10.93
C GLN A 18 -16.48 -12.57 12.38
N ASP A 19 -16.91 -13.74 12.88
CA ASP A 19 -16.63 -14.20 14.24
C ASP A 19 -15.13 -14.42 14.46
N SER A 20 -14.44 -15.07 13.51
CA SER A 20 -13.02 -15.38 13.63
C SER A 20 -12.13 -14.15 13.54
N LEU A 21 -12.53 -13.12 12.81
CA LEU A 21 -11.78 -11.88 12.65
C LEU A 21 -12.19 -10.81 13.69
N GLN A 22 -13.21 -11.09 14.51
CA GLN A 22 -13.83 -10.11 15.42
C GLN A 22 -14.25 -8.83 14.69
N ALA A 23 -14.76 -8.99 13.46
CA ALA A 23 -15.12 -7.87 12.60
C ALA A 23 -16.59 -7.51 12.80
N ASP A 24 -16.87 -6.24 13.14
CA ASP A 24 -18.22 -5.66 13.23
C ASP A 24 -18.71 -5.07 11.89
N TYR A 25 -17.95 -5.29 10.83
CA TYR A 25 -18.21 -4.77 9.49
C TYR A 25 -18.43 -5.89 8.47
N SER A 26 -19.19 -5.58 7.43
CA SER A 26 -19.41 -6.47 6.29
C SER A 26 -18.26 -6.32 5.29
N PHE A 27 -17.70 -7.44 4.83
CA PHE A 27 -16.64 -7.46 3.81
C PHE A 27 -17.10 -8.20 2.56
N ALA A 28 -16.48 -7.88 1.42
CA ALA A 28 -16.68 -8.60 0.18
C ALA A 28 -15.60 -9.68 0.04
N LEU A 29 -16.01 -10.90 -0.30
CA LEU A 29 -15.07 -11.97 -0.62
C LEU A 29 -14.70 -11.92 -2.10
N GLN A 30 -13.40 -11.88 -2.36
CA GLN A 30 -12.82 -12.03 -3.69
C GLN A 30 -11.92 -13.26 -3.69
N TYR A 31 -12.07 -14.11 -4.69
CA TYR A 31 -11.18 -15.26 -4.88
C TYR A 31 -10.58 -15.25 -6.28
N GLN A 32 -9.37 -15.78 -6.37
CA GLN A 32 -8.61 -15.94 -7.59
C GLN A 32 -8.52 -17.43 -7.89
N ASP A 33 -9.04 -17.86 -9.04
CA ASP A 33 -9.05 -19.26 -9.45
C ASP A 33 -8.07 -19.47 -10.63
N PRO A 34 -7.06 -20.34 -10.49
CA PRO A 34 -6.11 -20.66 -11.56
C PRO A 34 -6.77 -21.19 -12.83
N ASP A 35 -7.92 -21.86 -12.71
CA ASP A 35 -8.67 -22.40 -13.84
C ASP A 35 -9.46 -21.31 -14.59
N PHE A 36 -9.58 -20.12 -14.00
CA PHE A 36 -10.31 -18.96 -14.53
C PHE A 36 -9.40 -17.76 -14.75
N ASN A 37 -8.22 -18.00 -15.34
CA ASN A 37 -7.25 -16.97 -15.74
C ASN A 37 -6.81 -16.03 -14.61
N ASN A 38 -6.93 -16.44 -13.35
CA ASN A 38 -6.62 -15.59 -12.19
C ASN A 38 -7.40 -14.27 -12.15
N GLU A 39 -8.57 -14.19 -12.77
CA GLU A 39 -9.43 -13.01 -12.61
C GLU A 39 -10.01 -12.98 -11.19
N LEU A 40 -10.09 -11.77 -10.61
CA LEU A 40 -10.66 -11.58 -9.27
C LEU A 40 -12.19 -11.62 -9.36
N TYR A 41 -12.78 -12.73 -8.93
CA TYR A 41 -14.23 -12.88 -8.85
C TYR A 41 -14.70 -12.39 -7.49
N GLY A 42 -15.31 -11.21 -7.47
CA GLY A 42 -15.96 -10.66 -6.29
C GLY A 42 -17.41 -11.11 -6.21
N LEU A 43 -17.82 -11.65 -5.06
CA LEU A 43 -19.23 -11.88 -4.77
C LEU A 43 -19.96 -10.54 -4.61
N PRO A 44 -21.22 -10.43 -5.07
CA PRO A 44 -21.92 -9.16 -5.09
C PRO A 44 -21.99 -8.58 -3.67
N PRO A 45 -21.63 -7.29 -3.49
CA PRO A 45 -21.71 -6.66 -2.19
C PRO A 45 -23.17 -6.67 -1.73
N HIS A 46 -23.41 -7.02 -0.46
CA HIS A 46 -24.70 -6.77 0.17
C HIS A 46 -25.07 -5.28 -0.05
N LYS A 47 -26.33 -5.02 -0.42
CA LYS A 47 -26.77 -3.69 -0.89
C LYS A 47 -26.62 -2.57 0.16
N ASP A 48 -26.33 -2.91 1.41
CA ASP A 48 -26.20 -2.00 2.55
C ASP A 48 -24.74 -1.80 3.04
N ILE A 49 -23.75 -2.25 2.26
CA ILE A 49 -22.33 -2.04 2.63
C ILE A 49 -21.95 -0.57 2.38
N LYS A 50 -21.81 0.19 3.47
CA LYS A 50 -21.11 1.48 3.43
C LYS A 50 -19.67 1.20 3.00
N ARG A 51 -19.29 1.68 1.82
CA ARG A 51 -17.88 1.66 1.40
C ARG A 51 -17.07 2.35 2.50
N PRO A 52 -15.99 1.73 3.02
CA PRO A 52 -15.10 2.44 3.92
C PRO A 52 -14.69 3.75 3.24
N ARG A 53 -14.80 4.87 3.96
CA ARG A 53 -14.23 6.13 3.50
C ARG A 53 -12.77 5.83 3.18
N LYS A 54 -12.31 6.20 1.99
CA LYS A 54 -10.93 6.01 1.56
C LYS A 54 -10.04 6.68 2.63
N GLY A 55 -9.50 5.89 3.55
CA GLY A 55 -8.56 6.37 4.54
C GLY A 55 -7.22 6.46 3.86
N GLU A 56 -6.77 7.67 3.55
CA GLU A 56 -5.39 7.86 3.10
C GLU A 56 -4.49 7.69 4.32
N ILE A 57 -3.92 6.49 4.46
CA ILE A 57 -2.85 6.25 5.43
C ILE A 57 -1.62 6.96 4.88
N ASN A 58 -1.22 8.07 5.52
CA ASN A 58 0.02 8.76 5.20
C ASN A 58 1.22 7.93 5.67
N PHE A 59 1.62 6.96 4.85
CA PHE A 59 2.83 6.18 5.10
C PHE A 59 4.06 7.08 4.96
N LEU A 60 4.77 7.24 6.09
CA LEU A 60 6.05 7.93 6.21
C LEU A 60 7.13 6.88 6.52
N PRO A 61 7.93 6.46 5.52
CA PRO A 61 9.04 5.55 5.78
C PRO A 61 10.14 6.26 6.56
N GLU A 62 10.83 5.52 7.41
CA GLU A 62 12.04 6.00 8.09
C GLU A 62 13.19 6.19 7.10
N ASN A 63 14.14 7.05 7.46
CA ASN A 63 15.36 7.23 6.70
C ASN A 63 16.20 5.94 6.66
N PRO A 64 17.01 5.71 5.61
CA PRO A 64 17.93 4.58 5.56
C PRO A 64 18.86 4.54 6.79
N GLU A 65 19.19 3.34 7.24
CA GLU A 65 20.02 3.12 8.43
C GLU A 65 21.41 3.79 8.27
N GLY A 66 21.78 4.62 9.25
CA GLY A 66 23.04 5.36 9.24
C GLY A 66 23.06 6.64 8.39
N MET A 67 21.90 7.07 7.86
CA MET A 67 21.78 8.30 7.08
C MET A 67 21.09 9.39 7.91
N ASP A 68 21.73 10.56 8.04
CA ASP A 68 21.11 11.74 8.64
C ASP A 68 20.45 12.65 7.58
N ASP A 69 19.66 13.61 8.04
CA ASP A 69 18.96 14.56 7.16
C ASP A 69 19.92 15.39 6.29
N CYS A 70 21.13 15.69 6.79
CA CYS A 70 22.16 16.41 6.05
C CYS A 70 22.70 15.59 4.87
N ASN A 71 22.96 14.29 5.07
CA ASN A 71 23.41 13.38 4.02
C ASN A 71 22.33 13.14 2.97
N LEU A 72 21.06 13.05 3.40
CA LEU A 72 19.93 12.91 2.49
C LEU A 72 19.73 14.17 1.64
N GLU A 73 19.92 15.35 2.23
CA GLU A 73 19.87 16.60 1.50
C GLU A 73 21.01 16.70 0.47
N ALA A 74 22.22 16.26 0.82
CA ALA A 74 23.31 16.16 -0.15
C ALA A 74 22.97 15.22 -1.32
N SER A 75 22.38 14.06 -1.02
CA SER A 75 21.90 13.09 -2.03
C SER A 75 20.80 13.70 -2.92
N ARG A 76 19.92 14.52 -2.34
CA ARG A 76 18.88 15.28 -3.07
C ARG A 76 19.50 16.26 -4.06
N GLN A 77 20.55 16.96 -3.67
CA GLN A 77 21.28 17.85 -4.59
C GLN A 77 21.95 17.09 -5.73
N VAL A 78 22.54 15.92 -5.46
CA VAL A 78 23.10 15.06 -6.51
C VAL A 78 22.02 14.65 -7.51
N LEU A 79 20.85 14.23 -7.03
CA LEU A 79 19.71 13.89 -7.88
C LEU A 79 19.29 15.08 -8.76
N VAL A 80 19.08 16.25 -8.17
CA VAL A 80 18.67 17.47 -8.91
C VAL A 80 19.71 17.82 -9.98
N ASN A 81 20.98 17.84 -9.62
CA ASN A 81 22.06 18.18 -10.54
C ASN A 81 22.17 17.17 -11.69
N GLU A 82 22.00 15.87 -11.42
CA GLU A 82 22.02 14.82 -12.44
C GLU A 82 20.84 14.95 -13.41
N MET A 83 19.64 15.26 -12.90
CA MET A 83 18.44 15.47 -13.72
C MET A 83 18.53 16.70 -14.62
N MET A 84 19.34 17.70 -14.26
CA MET A 84 19.54 18.91 -15.08
C MET A 84 20.57 18.73 -16.21
N LYS A 85 21.27 17.58 -16.28
CA LYS A 85 22.25 17.33 -17.35
C LYS A 85 21.57 17.10 -18.70
N THR A 86 22.24 17.52 -19.77
CA THR A 86 21.79 17.27 -21.15
C THR A 86 21.70 15.78 -21.49
N LYS A 87 22.50 14.94 -20.82
CA LYS A 87 22.46 13.48 -20.89
C LYS A 87 22.52 12.91 -19.47
N PRO A 88 21.36 12.64 -18.84
CA PRO A 88 21.30 12.17 -17.46
C PRO A 88 21.72 10.70 -17.33
N ASN A 89 22.39 10.36 -16.24
CA ASN A 89 22.70 8.99 -15.86
C ASN A 89 21.52 8.36 -15.10
N GLY A 90 20.69 7.60 -15.81
CA GLY A 90 19.51 6.95 -15.23
C GLY A 90 19.82 5.99 -14.08
N SER A 91 21.00 5.35 -14.07
CA SER A 91 21.40 4.45 -12.98
C SER A 91 21.65 5.23 -11.68
N LEU A 92 22.38 6.35 -11.78
CA LEU A 92 22.62 7.24 -10.65
C LEU A 92 21.30 7.84 -10.15
N ILE A 93 20.46 8.36 -11.06
CA ILE A 93 19.15 8.91 -10.72
C ILE A 93 18.31 7.89 -9.95
N LYS A 94 18.24 6.64 -10.43
CA LYS A 94 17.46 5.59 -9.76
C LYS A 94 17.96 5.33 -8.33
N LYS A 95 19.28 5.32 -8.12
CA LYS A 95 19.89 5.17 -6.80
C LYS A 95 19.56 6.34 -5.89
N GLU A 96 19.82 7.57 -6.34
CA GLU A 96 19.58 8.78 -5.53
C GLU A 96 18.08 8.99 -5.25
N MET A 97 17.20 8.61 -6.18
CA MET A 97 15.75 8.61 -5.94
C MET A 97 15.35 7.67 -4.79
N ALA A 98 15.92 6.46 -4.73
CA ALA A 98 15.62 5.52 -3.66
C ALA A 98 16.09 6.05 -2.30
N MET A 99 17.30 6.62 -2.23
CA MET A 99 17.85 7.18 -0.99
C MET A 99 17.03 8.38 -0.48
N THR A 100 16.59 9.26 -1.38
CA THR A 100 15.88 10.52 -1.03
C THR A 100 14.36 10.35 -0.90
N PHE A 101 13.83 9.12 -0.97
CA PHE A 101 12.39 8.90 -0.96
C PHE A 101 11.74 9.29 0.38
N ALA A 102 12.31 8.87 1.50
CA ALA A 102 11.79 9.18 2.84
C ALA A 102 11.74 10.69 3.10
N LEU A 103 12.83 11.40 2.81
CA LEU A 103 12.93 12.85 2.93
C LEU A 103 11.84 13.57 2.10
N ARG A 104 11.74 13.25 0.81
CA ARG A 104 10.72 13.86 -0.08
C ARG A 104 9.30 13.52 0.34
N ARG A 105 9.06 12.31 0.88
CA ARG A 105 7.74 11.90 1.36
C ARG A 105 7.36 12.65 2.63
N LYS A 106 8.32 12.92 3.52
CA LYS A 106 8.14 13.73 4.73
C LYS A 106 7.71 15.16 4.39
N GLU A 107 8.41 15.82 3.47
CA GLU A 107 8.06 17.18 2.99
C GLU A 107 6.61 17.24 2.47
N VAL A 108 6.20 16.28 1.63
CA VAL A 108 4.83 16.24 1.07
C VAL A 108 3.75 16.06 2.13
N VAL A 109 4.02 15.30 3.21
CA VAL A 109 3.05 15.10 4.30
C VAL A 109 3.00 16.32 5.22
N GLU A 110 4.14 16.97 5.47
CA GLU A 110 4.22 18.18 6.29
C GLU A 110 3.58 19.40 5.58
N ASP A 111 3.74 19.53 4.26
CA ASP A 111 3.20 20.66 3.48
C ASP A 111 1.70 20.56 3.18
N ASN A 112 1.10 19.36 3.31
CA ASN A 112 -0.34 19.16 3.14
C ASN A 112 -0.87 18.14 4.16
N PRO A 113 -1.04 18.56 5.44
CA PRO A 113 -1.73 17.74 6.42
C PRO A 113 -3.19 17.61 5.96
N GLY A 114 -3.62 16.39 5.66
CA GLY A 114 -4.97 16.11 5.16
C GLY A 114 -6.10 16.52 6.11
#